data_AF-A0A4S8LMQ9-F1
#
_entry.id   AF-A0A4S8LMQ9-F1
#
_cell.length_a   1.000
_cell.length_b   1.000
_cell.length_c   1.000
_cell.angle_alpha   90.00
_cell.angle_beta   90.00
_cell.angle_gamma   90.00
#
_symmetry.space_group_name_H-M   'P 1'
#
loop_
_entity.id
_entity.type
_entity.pdbx_description
1 polymer ?
#
loop_
_entity_poly.entity_id
_entity_poly.type
_entity_poly.pdbx_seq_one_letter_code
_entity_poly.pdbx_strand_id
1 'polypeptide(L)'
;FDCLVKAIDNDEVFATNSELSQQDPVEEQLAVTLYRFGHDGNASGLQSTANWSGLGKGTVHLYTHRVMTAVLRLDFMSSAVRLPTEEEKQEAKTWVRKRSCKSWRHGWCFVDGTLVPLAYRPYWYGESYFDRKSCYSLNIQIISLPNLCIIDFS
;
A
#
# COMPACT_ATOMS: atom_id res chain seq x y z
N PHE A 1 1.21 10.13 8.13
CA PHE A 1 1.11 9.07 9.14
C PHE A 1 -0.17 9.24 9.95
N ASP A 2 -0.33 10.35 10.67
CA ASP A 2 -1.49 10.62 11.54
C ASP A 2 -2.86 10.50 10.86
N CYS A 3 -2.98 10.93 9.60
CA CYS A 3 -4.23 10.78 8.84
C CYS A 3 -4.63 9.30 8.65
N LEU A 4 -3.64 8.41 8.45
CA LEU A 4 -3.89 6.98 8.30
C LEU A 4 -4.27 6.36 9.64
N VAL A 5 -3.58 6.72 10.73
CA VAL A 5 -3.97 6.30 12.09
C VAL A 5 -5.43 6.66 12.35
N LYS A 6 -5.81 7.93 12.19
CA LYS A 6 -7.20 8.39 12.39
C LYS A 6 -8.21 7.65 11.51
N ALA A 7 -7.84 7.28 10.30
CA ALA A 7 -8.73 6.60 9.37
C ALA A 7 -8.99 5.13 9.73
N ILE A 8 -8.07 4.48 10.44
CA ILE A 8 -8.18 3.05 10.81
C ILE A 8 -8.40 2.84 12.32
N ASP A 9 -8.32 3.88 13.14
CA ASP A 9 -8.36 3.80 14.61
C ASP A 9 -9.64 3.14 15.15
N ASN A 10 -10.77 3.40 14.50
CA ASN A 10 -12.08 2.88 14.89
C ASN A 10 -12.38 1.47 14.33
N ASP A 11 -11.43 0.84 13.66
CA ASP A 11 -11.63 -0.48 13.08
C ASP A 11 -11.72 -1.55 14.20
N GLU A 12 -12.77 -2.39 14.16
CA GLU A 12 -12.98 -3.48 15.14
C GLU A 12 -11.80 -4.44 15.29
N VAL A 13 -10.91 -4.55 14.30
CA VAL A 13 -9.70 -5.40 14.40
C VAL A 13 -8.74 -4.91 15.49
N PHE A 14 -8.84 -3.63 15.86
CA PHE A 14 -8.11 -3.00 16.96
C PHE A 14 -8.91 -2.95 18.27
N ALA A 15 -10.15 -3.42 18.31
CA ALA A 15 -10.89 -3.56 19.56
C ALA A 15 -10.33 -4.72 20.40
N THR A 16 -10.27 -4.55 21.72
CA THR A 16 -9.99 -5.65 22.64
C THR A 16 -11.30 -6.15 23.25
N ASN A 17 -11.55 -7.46 23.13
CA ASN A 17 -12.68 -8.13 23.79
C ASN A 17 -12.33 -8.63 25.21
N SER A 18 -11.20 -8.20 25.77
CA SER A 18 -10.67 -8.67 27.05
C SER A 18 -10.59 -7.51 28.03
N GLU A 19 -11.17 -7.68 29.22
CA GLU A 19 -11.07 -6.69 30.30
C GLU A 19 -9.68 -6.65 30.95
N LEU A 20 -8.84 -7.66 30.70
CA LEU A 20 -7.56 -7.87 31.39
C LEU A 20 -6.32 -7.42 30.61
N SER A 21 -6.45 -7.22 29.30
CA SER A 21 -5.32 -6.88 28.42
C SER A 21 -5.69 -5.68 27.56
N GLN A 22 -5.00 -4.56 27.74
CA GLN A 22 -5.17 -3.41 26.84
C GLN A 22 -4.48 -3.72 25.50
N GLN A 23 -5.14 -3.39 24.38
CA GLN A 23 -4.48 -3.39 23.08
C GLN A 23 -3.39 -2.32 23.06
N ASP A 24 -2.29 -2.61 22.38
CA ASP A 24 -1.33 -1.58 22.01
C ASP A 24 -1.96 -0.55 21.05
N PRO A 25 -1.57 0.74 21.13
CA PRO A 25 -2.15 1.80 20.30
C PRO A 25 -2.03 1.51 18.81
N VAL A 26 -3.05 1.91 18.03
CA VAL A 26 -3.07 1.73 16.56
C VAL A 26 -1.87 2.39 15.90
N GLU A 27 -1.43 3.54 16.42
CA GLU A 27 -0.20 4.22 16.00
C GLU A 27 1.03 3.32 16.09
N GLU A 28 1.22 2.58 17.19
CA GLU A 28 2.37 1.69 17.35
C GLU A 28 2.29 0.52 16.35
N GLN A 29 1.11 -0.10 16.25
CA GLN A 29 0.90 -1.21 15.32
C GLN A 29 1.15 -0.79 13.87
N LEU A 30 0.70 0.40 13.51
CA LEU A 30 0.92 0.98 12.19
C LEU A 30 2.39 1.31 11.96
N ALA A 31 3.09 1.94 12.92
CA ALA A 31 4.50 2.29 12.79
C ALA A 31 5.38 1.05 12.56
N VAL A 32 5.15 -0.02 13.34
CA VAL A 32 5.86 -1.30 13.19
C VAL A 32 5.58 -1.92 11.81
N THR A 33 4.33 -1.88 11.36
CA THR A 33 3.94 -2.42 10.05
C THR A 33 4.58 -1.64 8.90
N LEU A 34 4.55 -0.30 8.97
CA LEU A 34 5.18 0.56 7.96
C LEU A 34 6.70 0.42 7.97
N TYR A 35 7.33 0.29 9.15
CA TYR A 35 8.76 -0.02 9.24
C TYR A 35 9.07 -1.33 8.51
N ARG A 36 8.26 -2.37 8.72
CA ARG A 36 8.42 -3.66 8.05
C ARG A 36 8.28 -3.55 6.53
N PHE A 37 7.30 -2.81 6.02
CA PHE A 37 7.05 -2.64 4.59
C PHE A 37 7.99 -1.65 3.89
N GLY A 38 8.61 -0.73 4.65
CA GLY A 38 9.63 0.17 4.13
C GLY A 38 10.98 -0.50 3.85
N HIS A 39 11.13 -1.79 4.17
CA HIS A 39 12.36 -2.56 3.97
C HIS A 39 12.12 -3.72 3.01
N ASP A 40 13.19 -4.16 2.35
CA ASP A 40 13.20 -5.30 1.44
C ASP A 40 14.18 -6.40 1.93
N GLY A 41 14.00 -7.61 1.42
CA GLY A 41 14.82 -8.78 1.75
C GLY A 41 14.81 -9.09 3.25
N ASN A 42 15.97 -9.44 3.80
CA ASN A 42 16.10 -9.87 5.19
C ASN A 42 15.70 -8.79 6.22
N ALA A 43 15.72 -7.52 5.84
CA ALA A 43 15.32 -6.42 6.72
C ALA A 43 13.79 -6.34 6.93
N SER A 44 13.00 -6.87 5.98
CA SER A 44 11.53 -7.00 6.09
C SER A 44 11.07 -8.23 6.91
N GLY A 45 12.03 -9.06 7.33
CA GLY A 45 11.78 -10.29 8.07
C GLY A 45 11.26 -10.03 9.48
N LEU A 46 10.37 -10.90 9.97
CA LEU A 46 9.76 -10.79 11.31
C LEU A 46 10.80 -10.68 12.43
N GLN A 47 11.92 -11.41 12.34
CA GLN A 47 12.99 -11.30 13.34
C GLN A 47 13.66 -9.92 13.33
N SER A 48 13.93 -9.36 12.15
CA SER A 48 14.60 -8.07 12.01
C SER A 48 13.72 -6.95 12.55
N THR A 49 12.42 -6.96 12.22
CA THR A 49 11.45 -6.02 12.77
C THR A 49 11.25 -6.20 14.27
N ALA A 50 11.23 -7.44 14.77
CA ALA A 50 11.16 -7.73 16.22
C ALA A 50 12.38 -7.16 16.96
N ASN A 51 13.59 -7.37 16.43
CA ASN A 51 14.82 -6.82 17.00
C ASN A 51 14.82 -5.29 17.03
N TRP A 52 14.27 -4.65 15.99
CA TRP A 52 14.16 -3.20 15.92
C TRP A 52 13.14 -2.62 16.91
N SER A 53 11.95 -3.24 16.99
CA SER A 53 10.85 -2.76 17.83
C SER A 53 10.94 -3.18 19.30
N GLY A 54 11.79 -4.16 19.63
CA GLY A 54 11.82 -4.79 20.95
C GLY A 54 10.63 -5.73 21.21
N LEU A 55 9.80 -6.00 20.21
CA LEU A 55 8.60 -6.83 20.32
C LEU A 55 8.89 -8.30 19.99
N GLY A 56 7.99 -9.19 20.42
CA GLY A 56 8.01 -10.57 19.98
C GLY A 56 7.65 -10.72 18.49
N LYS A 57 8.21 -11.72 17.80
CA LYS A 57 7.85 -12.05 16.41
C LYS A 57 6.35 -12.22 16.19
N GLY A 58 5.69 -12.87 17.16
CA GLY A 58 4.24 -13.08 17.14
C GLY A 58 3.48 -11.76 17.15
N THR A 59 3.94 -10.80 17.97
CA THR A 59 3.35 -9.45 18.06
C THR A 59 3.55 -8.67 16.76
N VAL A 60 4.75 -8.67 16.18
CA VAL A 60 5.00 -8.03 14.86
C VAL A 60 4.10 -8.62 13.78
N HIS A 61 3.95 -9.95 13.76
CA HIS A 61 3.06 -10.62 12.81
C HIS A 61 1.61 -10.21 13.03
N LEU A 62 1.14 -10.19 14.28
CA LEU A 62 -0.21 -9.78 14.66
C LEU A 62 -0.51 -8.33 14.28
N TYR A 63 0.39 -7.40 14.59
CA TYR A 63 0.27 -6.00 14.20
C TYR A 63 0.16 -5.85 12.69
N THR A 64 1.04 -6.53 11.94
CA THR A 64 0.98 -6.50 10.47
C THR A 64 -0.36 -7.02 9.97
N HIS A 65 -0.86 -8.12 10.53
CA HIS A 65 -2.13 -8.71 10.14
C HIS A 65 -3.30 -7.75 10.41
N ARG A 66 -3.34 -7.12 11.60
CA ARG A 66 -4.39 -6.16 11.98
C ARG A 66 -4.42 -4.94 11.07
N VAL A 67 -3.26 -4.33 10.84
CA VAL A 67 -3.13 -3.18 9.94
C VAL A 67 -3.53 -3.55 8.52
N MET A 68 -3.06 -4.69 8.00
CA MET A 68 -3.47 -5.18 6.68
C MET A 68 -4.97 -5.45 6.59
N THR A 69 -5.58 -5.99 7.65
CA THR A 69 -7.03 -6.23 7.70
C THR A 69 -7.79 -4.91 7.60
N ALA A 70 -7.42 -3.91 8.41
CA ALA A 70 -8.09 -2.60 8.42
C ALA A 70 -7.94 -1.86 7.07
N VAL A 71 -6.73 -1.79 6.52
CA VAL A 71 -6.48 -1.06 5.26
C VAL A 71 -7.04 -1.76 4.03
N LEU A 72 -7.24 -3.08 4.06
CA LEU A 72 -7.86 -3.83 2.95
C LEU A 72 -9.38 -3.94 3.06
N ARG A 73 -10.00 -3.37 4.10
CA ARG A 73 -11.46 -3.33 4.18
C ARG A 73 -12.04 -2.51 3.04
N LEU A 74 -13.20 -2.95 2.54
CA LEU A 74 -13.87 -2.31 1.42
C LEU A 74 -14.20 -0.84 1.70
N ASP A 75 -14.66 -0.52 2.91
CA ASP A 75 -15.02 0.85 3.30
C ASP A 75 -13.79 1.78 3.28
N PHE A 76 -12.64 1.31 3.78
CA PHE A 76 -11.40 2.06 3.70
C PHE A 76 -10.94 2.19 2.24
N MET A 77 -10.84 1.07 1.52
CA MET A 77 -10.32 1.04 0.15
C MET A 77 -11.15 1.88 -0.83
N SER A 78 -12.48 1.85 -0.71
CA SER A 78 -13.37 2.65 -1.56
C SER A 78 -13.25 4.16 -1.32
N SER A 79 -12.78 4.56 -0.13
CA SER A 79 -12.48 5.97 0.18
C SER A 79 -11.06 6.36 -0.22
N ALA A 80 -10.10 5.44 -0.07
CA ALA A 80 -8.68 5.69 -0.30
C ALA A 80 -8.29 5.64 -1.78
N VAL A 81 -8.88 4.71 -2.54
CA VAL A 81 -8.68 4.52 -3.98
C VAL A 81 -10.02 4.70 -4.66
N ARG A 82 -10.28 5.92 -5.12
CA ARG A 82 -11.52 6.31 -5.80
C ARG A 82 -11.23 7.05 -7.09
N LEU A 83 -12.22 7.07 -7.98
CA LEU A 83 -12.19 7.97 -9.11
C LEU A 83 -12.10 9.43 -8.63
N PRO A 84 -11.35 10.27 -9.36
CA PRO A 84 -11.16 11.66 -8.98
C PRO A 84 -12.44 12.47 -9.19
N THR A 85 -12.61 13.53 -8.40
CA THR A 85 -13.69 14.49 -8.62
C THR A 85 -13.44 15.29 -9.89
N GLU A 86 -14.46 15.98 -10.40
CA GLU A 86 -14.29 16.84 -11.58
C GLU A 86 -13.34 18.02 -11.29
N GLU A 87 -13.26 18.52 -10.06
CA GLU A 87 -12.25 19.51 -9.67
C GLU A 87 -10.83 18.93 -9.75
N GLU A 88 -10.57 17.79 -9.08
CA GLU A 88 -9.26 17.12 -9.08
C GLU A 88 -8.78 16.79 -10.50
N LYS A 89 -9.71 16.31 -11.34
CA LYS A 89 -9.47 16.03 -12.76
C LYS A 89 -9.13 17.30 -13.54
N GLN A 90 -9.80 18.42 -13.27
CA GLN A 90 -9.52 19.67 -13.96
C GLN A 90 -8.19 20.30 -13.52
N GLU A 91 -7.82 20.15 -12.26
CA GLU A 91 -6.48 20.48 -11.75
C GLU A 91 -5.41 19.65 -12.45
N ALA A 92 -5.61 18.32 -12.54
CA ALA A 92 -4.71 17.42 -13.26
C ALA A 92 -4.55 17.82 -14.73
N LYS A 93 -5.65 18.10 -15.44
CA LYS A 93 -5.61 18.61 -16.84
C LYS A 93 -4.82 19.91 -16.97
N THR A 94 -4.98 20.81 -16.00
CA THR A 94 -4.28 22.10 -15.97
C THR A 94 -2.79 21.91 -15.73
N TRP A 95 -2.42 21.02 -14.80
CA TRP A 95 -1.05 20.63 -14.52
C TRP A 95 -0.38 20.05 -15.77
N VAL A 96 -1.03 19.10 -16.44
CA VAL A 96 -0.50 18.47 -17.66
C VAL A 96 -0.31 19.52 -18.75
N ARG A 97 -1.30 20.37 -19.01
CA ARG A 97 -1.16 21.45 -19.99
C ARG A 97 0.03 22.37 -19.70
N LYS A 98 0.29 22.67 -18.41
CA LYS A 98 1.39 23.56 -17.99
C LYS A 98 2.76 22.89 -18.15
N ARG A 99 2.86 21.59 -17.92
CA ARG A 99 4.12 20.83 -17.96
C ARG A 99 4.44 20.22 -19.33
N SER A 100 3.44 19.99 -20.17
CA SER A 100 3.60 19.45 -21.53
C SER A 100 3.05 20.43 -22.57
N CYS A 101 1.95 20.11 -23.26
CA CYS A 101 1.31 21.01 -24.23
C CYS A 101 -0.23 20.91 -24.20
N LYS A 102 -0.90 21.88 -24.82
CA LYS A 102 -2.37 21.99 -24.79
C LYS A 102 -3.08 20.73 -25.28
N SER A 103 -2.54 20.06 -26.30
CA SER A 103 -3.15 18.85 -26.88
C SER A 103 -3.14 17.67 -25.91
N TRP A 104 -2.19 17.63 -24.98
CA TRP A 104 -2.02 16.52 -24.03
C TRP A 104 -2.83 16.70 -22.75
N ARG A 105 -3.57 17.82 -22.58
CA ARG A 105 -4.35 18.08 -21.37
C ARG A 105 -5.31 16.94 -21.01
N HIS A 106 -5.78 16.17 -21.99
CA HIS A 106 -6.72 15.08 -21.77
C HIS A 106 -6.03 13.77 -21.31
N GLY A 107 -4.71 13.68 -21.39
CA GLY A 107 -3.88 12.62 -20.78
C GLY A 107 -3.53 12.97 -19.34
N TRP A 108 -4.55 13.17 -18.50
CA TRP A 108 -4.40 13.59 -17.11
C TRP A 108 -4.23 12.42 -16.14
N CYS A 109 -4.55 11.19 -16.56
CA CYS A 109 -4.21 9.95 -15.83
C CYS A 109 -2.83 9.47 -16.22
N PHE A 110 -2.01 9.14 -15.24
CA PHE A 110 -0.69 8.55 -15.44
C PHE A 110 -0.78 7.07 -15.10
N VAL A 111 -0.23 6.22 -15.97
CA VAL A 111 -0.18 4.78 -15.77
C VAL A 111 1.29 4.40 -15.67
N ASP A 112 1.66 3.78 -14.55
CA ASP A 112 3.00 3.23 -14.36
C ASP A 112 2.92 1.78 -13.88
N GLY A 113 3.92 0.99 -14.22
CA GLY A 113 4.00 -0.42 -13.89
C GLY A 113 5.11 -0.67 -12.88
N THR A 114 4.80 -1.40 -11.81
CA THR A 114 5.80 -1.93 -10.88
C THR A 114 5.85 -3.44 -10.94
N LEU A 115 7.04 -4.01 -10.78
CA LEU A 115 7.25 -5.46 -10.78
C LEU A 115 7.43 -5.93 -9.34
N VAL A 116 6.59 -6.87 -8.90
CA VAL A 116 6.73 -7.56 -7.62
C VAL A 116 7.48 -8.87 -7.86
N PRO A 117 8.74 -8.99 -7.39
CA PRO A 117 9.54 -10.19 -7.62
C PRO A 117 8.95 -11.39 -6.89
N LEU A 118 8.99 -12.55 -7.54
CA LEU A 118 8.58 -13.83 -7.00
C LEU A 118 9.81 -14.61 -6.53
N ALA A 119 9.72 -15.21 -5.34
CA ALA A 119 10.79 -16.03 -4.79
C ALA A 119 11.07 -17.29 -5.64
N TYR A 120 10.05 -17.80 -6.32
CA TYR A 120 10.12 -19.01 -7.12
C TYR A 120 9.35 -18.85 -8.43
N ARG A 121 9.77 -19.61 -9.45
CA ARG A 121 9.04 -19.76 -10.71
C ARG A 121 7.64 -20.33 -10.44
N PRO A 122 6.56 -19.67 -10.91
CA PRO A 122 5.22 -20.24 -10.85
C PRO A 122 5.13 -21.59 -11.55
N TYR A 123 4.42 -22.54 -10.94
CA TYR A 123 4.22 -23.87 -11.54
C TYR A 123 3.42 -23.77 -12.84
N TRP A 124 2.34 -22.99 -12.83
CA TRP A 124 1.50 -22.73 -14.00
C TRP A 124 1.99 -21.48 -14.73
N TYR A 125 2.13 -21.58 -16.05
CA TYR A 125 2.51 -20.45 -16.93
C TYR A 125 3.83 -19.75 -16.53
N GLY A 126 4.81 -20.47 -15.99
CA GLY A 126 6.06 -19.87 -15.48
C GLY A 126 6.75 -18.91 -16.44
N GLU A 127 6.78 -19.22 -17.74
CA GLU A 127 7.35 -18.34 -18.78
C GLU A 127 6.64 -16.99 -18.90
N SER A 128 5.33 -16.93 -18.62
CA SER A 128 4.55 -15.69 -18.65
C SER A 128 4.93 -14.72 -17.53
N TYR A 129 5.57 -15.20 -16.48
CA TYR A 129 6.05 -14.39 -15.36
C TYR A 129 7.53 -14.05 -15.48
N PHE A 130 8.23 -14.58 -16.50
CA PHE A 130 9.64 -14.28 -16.73
C PHE A 130 9.78 -12.95 -17.45
N ASP A 131 10.26 -11.94 -16.73
CA ASP A 131 10.31 -10.56 -17.21
C ASP A 131 11.60 -10.24 -17.99
N ARG A 132 11.64 -9.04 -18.56
CA ARG A 132 12.80 -8.51 -19.30
C ARG A 132 14.06 -8.39 -18.43
N LYS A 133 13.93 -8.34 -17.10
CA LYS A 133 15.05 -8.29 -16.14
C LYS A 133 15.54 -9.70 -15.77
N SER A 134 15.07 -10.73 -16.49
CA SER A 134 15.41 -12.12 -16.23
C SER A 134 15.02 -12.58 -14.82
N CYS A 135 13.93 -12.03 -14.29
CA CYS A 135 13.35 -12.39 -12.99
C CYS A 135 11.92 -12.90 -13.17
N TYR A 136 11.45 -13.73 -12.24
CA TYR A 136 10.03 -14.06 -12.17
C TYR A 136 9.33 -12.95 -11.37
N SER A 137 8.36 -12.25 -11.96
CA SER A 137 7.67 -11.15 -11.29
C SER A 137 6.21 -11.01 -11.71
N LEU A 138 5.41 -10.37 -10.85
CA LEU A 138 4.06 -9.91 -11.16
C LEU A 138 4.12 -8.44 -11.56
N ASN A 139 3.44 -8.09 -12.64
CA ASN A 139 3.25 -6.69 -13.02
C ASN A 139 2.00 -6.15 -12.33
N ILE A 140 2.15 -5.04 -11.61
CA ILE A 140 1.04 -4.26 -11.05
C ILE A 140 1.06 -2.91 -11.77
N GLN A 141 -0.06 -2.55 -12.37
CA GLN A 141 -0.26 -1.22 -12.94
C GLN A 141 -0.94 -0.31 -11.93
N ILE A 142 -0.41 0.89 -11.78
CA ILE A 142 -0.94 1.93 -10.91
C ILE A 142 -1.40 3.08 -11.78
N ILE A 143 -2.65 3.49 -11.62
CA ILE A 143 -3.20 4.67 -12.26
C ILE A 143 -3.23 5.79 -11.22
N SER A 144 -2.58 6.90 -11.53
CA SER A 144 -2.46 8.03 -10.61
C SER A 144 -2.74 9.37 -11.29
N LEU A 145 -3.08 10.35 -10.46
CA LEU A 145 -3.09 11.75 -10.84
C LEU A 145 -1.67 12.34 -10.76
N PRO A 146 -1.41 13.52 -11.38
CA PRO A 146 -0.11 14.18 -11.31
C PRO A 146 0.35 14.57 -9.89
N ASN A 147 -0.56 14.60 -8.91
CA ASN A 147 -0.27 14.82 -7.49
C ASN A 147 0.06 13.51 -6.73
N LEU A 148 0.30 12.41 -7.45
CA LEU A 148 0.61 11.08 -6.91
C LEU A 148 -0.55 10.39 -6.17
N CYS A 149 -1.76 10.93 -6.25
CA CYS A 149 -2.95 10.24 -5.75
C CYS A 149 -3.26 9.03 -6.64
N ILE A 150 -3.29 7.83 -6.05
CA ILE A 150 -3.67 6.59 -6.74
C ILE A 150 -5.20 6.56 -6.87
N ILE A 151 -5.69 6.38 -8.09
CA ILE A 151 -7.13 6.36 -8.39
C ILE A 151 -7.62 4.98 -8.81
N ASP A 152 -6.71 4.11 -9.27
CA ASP A 152 -6.99 2.73 -9.65
C ASP A 152 -5.68 1.91 -9.73
N PHE A 153 -5.78 0.59 -9.66
CA PHE A 153 -4.66 -0.33 -9.85
C PHE A 153 -5.14 -1.70 -10.32
N SER A 154 -4.31 -2.41 -11.09
CA SER A 154 -4.64 -3.74 -11.65
C SER A 154 -3.43 -4.66 -11.72
#